data_AF-A0AAV1U5N3-F1
#
_entry.id   AF-A0AAV1U5N3-F1
#
_cell.length_a   1.000
_cell.length_b   1.000
_cell.length_c   1.000
_cell.angle_alpha   90.00
_cell.angle_beta   90.00
_cell.angle_gamma   90.00
#
_symmetry.space_group_name_H-M   'P 1'
#
loop_
_entity.id
_entity.type
_entity.pdbx_description
1 polymer ?
#
loop_
_entity_poly.entity_id
_entity_poly.type
_entity_poly.pdbx_seq_one_letter_code
_entity_poly.pdbx_strand_id
1 'polypeptide(L)'
;MPTRYVSAVPDEEVRSLPLRVELKNYSGKEGVNLILWIRKIEMAMTSGLITIDHQQVSLAISKLDGRAREWASTCSTSVDIAFRSWESLKSQLVQVFSPPNQAYRVRSRFLAPRQGKNELSDYVQELRTLMAAMQFYSLLETVHVTIFVEGLRTGIARTEVFRVHPSTFEKAVGIALSAEHYVKSARLG
;
A
#
# COMPACT_ATOMS: atom_id res chain seq x y z
N MET A 1 3.99 68.20 -1.86
CA MET A 1 3.46 66.93 -2.40
C MET A 1 4.23 65.78 -1.76
N PRO A 2 3.72 65.13 -0.69
CA PRO A 2 4.43 64.01 -0.07
C PRO A 2 4.00 62.68 -0.71
N THR A 3 5.00 61.92 -1.14
CA THR A 3 4.90 60.59 -1.73
C THR A 3 4.36 59.58 -0.70
N ARG A 4 3.23 58.93 -1.02
CA ARG A 4 2.67 57.83 -0.22
C ARG A 4 3.59 56.61 -0.29
N TYR A 5 4.15 56.21 0.85
CA TYR A 5 4.72 54.89 1.04
C TYR A 5 3.59 53.85 0.93
N VAL A 6 3.64 53.01 -0.10
CA VAL A 6 2.80 51.82 -0.21
C VAL A 6 3.42 50.76 0.69
N SER A 7 2.75 50.44 1.78
CA SER A 7 3.10 49.33 2.67
C SER A 7 2.92 48.02 1.89
N ALA A 8 4.01 47.37 1.53
CA ALA A 8 3.98 45.99 1.04
C ALA A 8 3.53 45.09 2.20
N VAL A 9 2.32 44.53 2.06
CA VAL A 9 1.86 43.43 2.91
C VAL A 9 2.73 42.23 2.56
N PRO A 10 3.44 41.60 3.52
CA PRO A 10 4.12 40.34 3.23
C PRO A 10 3.04 39.30 2.96
N ASP A 11 3.14 38.66 1.80
CA ASP A 11 2.38 37.47 1.43
C ASP A 11 2.53 36.46 2.57
N GLU A 12 1.44 36.17 3.29
CA GLU A 12 1.44 35.07 4.25
C GLU A 12 1.62 33.79 3.43
N GLU A 13 2.86 33.32 3.31
CA GLU A 13 3.14 31.94 3.00
C GLU A 13 2.34 31.11 4.00
N VAL A 14 1.25 30.52 3.50
CA VAL A 14 0.49 29.49 4.18
C VAL A 14 1.48 28.34 4.43
N ARG A 15 2.21 28.41 5.53
CA ARG A 15 2.97 27.31 6.08
C ARG A 15 1.93 26.28 6.45
N SER A 16 1.70 25.35 5.52
CA SER A 16 0.93 24.14 5.76
C SER A 16 1.50 23.52 7.03
N LEU A 17 0.72 23.60 8.11
CA LEU A 17 1.12 23.04 9.39
C LEU A 17 1.39 21.55 9.12
N PRO A 18 2.63 21.05 9.32
CA PRO A 18 2.89 19.64 9.11
C PRO A 18 1.93 18.90 10.05
N LEU A 19 1.09 18.05 9.47
CA LEU A 19 0.16 17.22 10.22
C LEU A 19 0.98 16.54 11.30
N ARG A 20 0.71 16.87 12.57
CA ARG A 20 1.46 16.37 13.72
C ARG A 20 1.04 14.91 13.95
N VAL A 21 1.43 14.04 13.02
CA VAL A 21 1.21 12.60 13.12
C VAL A 21 2.04 12.14 14.30
N GLU A 22 1.37 11.81 15.40
CA GLU A 22 2.04 11.24 16.56
C GLU A 22 2.61 9.87 16.18
N LEU A 23 3.90 9.86 15.87
CA LEU A 23 4.65 8.65 15.54
C LEU A 23 4.95 7.89 16.82
N LYS A 24 4.11 6.88 17.11
CA LYS A 24 4.37 5.91 18.17
C LYS A 24 5.59 5.06 17.84
N ASN A 25 6.35 4.70 18.86
CA ASN A 25 7.49 3.79 18.71
C ASN A 25 7.02 2.36 18.42
N TYR A 26 7.82 1.60 17.68
CA TYR A 26 7.60 0.18 17.45
C TYR A 26 8.57 -0.65 18.27
N SER A 27 8.05 -1.45 19.20
CA SER A 27 8.86 -2.23 20.14
C SER A 27 9.23 -3.64 19.68
N GLY A 28 8.68 -4.10 18.55
CA GLY A 28 8.83 -5.49 18.09
C GLY A 28 8.05 -6.53 18.91
N LYS A 29 7.09 -6.11 19.75
CA LYS A 29 6.24 -7.01 20.54
C LYS A 29 5.12 -7.62 19.69
N GLU A 30 4.75 -8.86 20.02
CA GLU A 30 3.57 -9.51 19.45
C GLU A 30 2.29 -8.71 19.77
N GLY A 31 1.36 -8.63 18.82
CA GLY A 31 0.14 -7.84 18.94
C GLY A 31 0.26 -6.38 18.48
N VAL A 32 1.47 -5.83 18.33
CA VAL A 32 1.66 -4.51 17.70
C VAL A 32 1.66 -4.68 16.18
N ASN A 33 0.70 -4.04 15.51
CA ASN A 33 0.55 -4.16 14.06
C ASN A 33 1.69 -3.40 13.33
N LEU A 34 2.73 -4.14 12.94
CA LEU A 34 3.88 -3.65 12.19
C LEU A 34 3.47 -2.90 10.92
N ILE A 35 2.48 -3.44 10.19
CA ILE A 35 2.02 -2.87 8.92
C ILE A 35 1.41 -1.48 9.13
N LEU A 36 0.57 -1.32 10.15
CA LEU A 36 0.01 -0.01 10.50
C LEU A 36 1.10 0.97 10.95
N TRP A 37 2.14 0.50 11.64
CA TRP A 37 3.26 1.34 12.03
C TRP A 37 4.07 1.82 10.82
N ILE A 38 4.43 0.92 9.90
CA ILE A 38 5.12 1.25 8.64
C ILE A 38 4.32 2.30 7.86
N ARG A 39 2.99 2.13 7.76
CA ARG A 39 2.14 3.08 7.04
C ARG A 39 2.14 4.48 7.66
N LYS A 40 2.13 4.57 9.00
CA LYS A 40 2.22 5.86 9.70
C LYS A 40 3.57 6.54 9.47
N ILE A 41 4.65 5.77 9.43
CA ILE A 41 5.99 6.28 9.11
C ILE A 41 6.02 6.84 7.68
N GLU A 42 5.49 6.11 6.69
CA GLU A 42 5.36 6.60 5.31
C GLU A 42 4.55 7.90 5.22
N MET A 43 3.42 7.99 5.93
CA MET A 43 2.61 9.20 5.97
C MET A 43 3.40 10.40 6.55
N ALA A 44 4.18 10.18 7.60
CA ALA A 44 5.01 11.23 8.19
C ALA A 44 6.17 11.64 7.27
N MET A 45 6.78 10.69 6.55
CA MET A 45 7.80 10.99 5.53
C MET A 45 7.21 11.87 4.41
N THR A 46 6.04 11.50 3.88
CA THR A 46 5.34 12.29 2.85
C THR A 46 4.96 13.68 3.37
N SER A 47 4.41 13.78 4.57
CA SER A 47 4.04 15.06 5.18
C SER A 47 5.25 15.94 5.50
N GLY A 48 6.40 15.34 5.81
CA GLY A 48 7.64 16.04 6.10
C GLY A 48 8.53 16.26 4.88
N LEU A 49 8.07 15.88 3.67
CA LEU A 49 8.83 15.92 2.43
C LEU A 49 10.20 15.22 2.52
N ILE A 50 10.28 14.14 3.30
CA ILE A 50 11.50 13.37 3.50
C ILE A 50 11.64 12.36 2.36
N THR A 51 12.44 12.71 1.36
CA THR A 51 12.63 11.90 0.15
C THR A 51 14.00 11.23 0.09
N ILE A 52 14.97 11.67 0.91
CA ILE A 52 16.33 11.15 0.89
C ILE A 52 16.41 9.85 1.70
N ASP A 53 16.89 8.77 1.09
CA ASP A 53 16.93 7.41 1.68
C ASP A 53 17.53 7.38 3.09
N HIS A 54 18.69 8.00 3.32
CA HIS A 54 19.34 7.99 4.63
C HIS A 54 18.48 8.70 5.71
N GLN A 55 17.75 9.76 5.34
CA GLN A 55 16.86 10.48 6.27
C GLN A 55 15.62 9.65 6.59
N GLN A 56 15.08 8.94 5.60
CA GLN A 56 13.96 8.03 5.80
C GLN A 56 14.34 6.88 6.74
N VAL A 57 15.50 6.26 6.49
CA VAL A 57 16.04 5.18 7.33
C VAL A 57 16.32 5.68 8.74
N SER A 58 16.99 6.83 8.90
CA SER A 58 17.30 7.42 10.20
C SER A 58 16.03 7.75 11.01
N LEU A 59 15.02 8.34 10.37
CA LEU A 59 13.72 8.59 10.99
C LEU A 59 13.08 7.28 11.47
N ALA A 60 12.99 6.27 10.61
CA ALA A 60 12.36 5.00 10.96
C ALA A 60 13.08 4.30 12.11
N ILE A 61 14.42 4.25 12.09
CA ILE A 61 15.24 3.67 13.15
C ILE A 61 15.06 4.44 14.47
N SER A 62 14.97 5.77 14.43
CA SER A 62 14.73 6.60 15.63
C SER A 62 13.41 6.25 16.35
N LYS A 63 12.46 5.66 15.62
CA LYS A 63 11.15 5.22 16.11
C LYS A 63 11.08 3.74 16.46
N LEU A 64 12.19 3.00 16.37
CA LEU A 64 12.29 1.64 16.90
C LEU A 64 12.60 1.68 18.39
N ASP A 65 12.05 0.73 19.14
CA ASP A 65 12.25 0.58 20.57
C ASP A 65 12.32 -0.92 20.94
N GLY A 66 12.71 -1.23 22.18
CA GLY A 66 12.82 -2.59 22.70
C GLY A 66 13.51 -3.55 21.72
N ARG A 67 12.85 -4.68 21.42
CA ARG A 67 13.37 -5.73 20.55
C ARG A 67 13.70 -5.25 19.14
N ALA A 68 12.90 -4.32 18.61
CA ALA A 68 13.14 -3.78 17.27
C ALA A 68 14.39 -2.91 17.20
N ARG A 69 14.67 -2.15 18.26
CA ARG A 69 15.90 -1.37 18.39
C ARG A 69 17.11 -2.27 18.56
N GLU A 70 17.03 -3.25 19.45
CA GLU A 70 18.10 -4.24 19.67
C GLU A 70 18.45 -4.97 18.36
N TRP A 71 17.44 -5.44 17.62
CA TRP A 71 17.62 -6.04 16.31
C TRP A 71 18.32 -5.09 15.33
N ALA A 72 17.86 -3.84 15.20
CA ALA A 72 18.47 -2.88 14.29
C ALA A 72 19.95 -2.63 14.61
N SER A 73 20.33 -2.63 15.89
CA SER A 73 21.73 -2.53 16.33
C SER A 73 22.58 -3.75 15.98
N THR A 74 21.99 -4.92 15.77
CA THR A 74 22.70 -6.14 15.35
C THR A 74 22.91 -6.25 13.84
N CYS A 75 22.15 -5.51 13.04
CA CYS A 75 22.14 -5.68 11.58
C CYS A 75 23.42 -5.20 10.86
N SER A 76 24.26 -4.35 11.46
CA SER A 76 25.66 -4.10 11.03
C SER A 76 26.33 -3.06 11.95
N THR A 77 27.67 -2.96 11.90
CA THR A 77 28.46 -1.91 12.56
C THR A 77 28.20 -0.50 11.99
N SER A 78 27.62 -0.41 10.78
CA SER A 78 27.15 0.85 10.18
C SER A 78 25.75 0.71 9.58
N VAL A 79 24.84 1.59 10.00
CA VAL A 79 23.44 1.66 9.56
C VAL A 79 23.34 1.85 8.04
N ASP A 80 24.25 2.61 7.44
CA ASP A 80 24.27 2.92 6.00
C ASP A 80 24.53 1.68 5.13
N ILE A 81 25.20 0.66 5.71
CA ILE A 81 25.50 -0.59 5.01
C ILE A 81 24.35 -1.60 5.15
N ALA A 82 23.74 -1.67 6.35
CA ALA A 82 22.63 -2.59 6.64
C ALA A 82 21.33 -2.19 5.94
N PHE A 83 21.08 -0.88 5.81
CA PHE A 83 19.80 -0.33 5.37
C PHE A 83 20.02 0.78 4.34
N ARG A 84 20.24 0.39 3.07
CA ARG A 84 20.54 1.33 1.99
C ARG A 84 19.36 2.24 1.58
N SER A 85 18.14 1.82 1.87
CA SER A 85 16.91 2.54 1.53
C SER A 85 15.77 2.18 2.47
N TRP A 86 14.71 2.99 2.44
CA TRP A 86 13.49 2.70 3.18
C TRP A 86 12.88 1.35 2.81
N GLU A 87 12.85 1.01 1.51
CA GLU A 87 12.32 -0.29 1.05
C GLU A 87 13.13 -1.47 1.57
N SER A 88 14.46 -1.33 1.67
CA SER A 88 15.32 -2.38 2.25
C SER A 88 15.04 -2.59 3.74
N LEU A 89 14.96 -1.51 4.52
CA LEU A 89 14.63 -1.57 5.95
C LEU A 89 13.22 -2.16 6.17
N LYS A 90 12.24 -1.70 5.40
CA LYS A 90 10.85 -2.17 5.45
C LYS A 90 10.74 -3.66 5.18
N SER A 91 11.41 -4.16 4.14
CA SER A 91 11.44 -5.58 3.79
C SER A 91 12.00 -6.43 4.93
N GLN A 92 13.14 -6.02 5.50
CA GLN A 92 13.77 -6.73 6.61
C GLN A 92 12.90 -6.72 7.88
N LEU A 93 12.29 -5.58 8.22
CA LEU A 93 11.35 -5.47 9.35
C LEU A 93 10.18 -6.45 9.19
N VAL A 94 9.57 -6.50 8.00
CA VAL A 94 8.48 -7.43 7.71
C VAL A 94 8.94 -8.88 7.83
N GLN A 95 10.14 -9.22 7.37
CA GLN A 95 10.69 -10.57 7.48
C GLN A 95 10.92 -11.01 8.93
N VAL A 96 11.45 -10.12 9.78
CA VAL A 96 11.86 -10.45 11.14
C VAL A 96 10.71 -10.40 12.14
N PHE A 97 9.80 -9.44 12.00
CA PHE A 97 8.76 -9.16 13.00
C PHE A 97 7.34 -9.58 12.59
N SER A 98 7.14 -10.09 11.38
CA SER A 98 5.86 -10.71 11.06
C SER A 98 5.70 -12.04 11.81
N PRO A 99 4.51 -12.34 12.36
CA PRO A 99 4.31 -13.63 13.01
C PRO A 99 4.52 -14.78 12.03
N PRO A 100 4.90 -15.98 12.51
CA PRO A 100 5.03 -17.16 11.67
C PRO A 100 3.79 -17.36 10.79
N ASN A 101 4.00 -17.74 9.52
CA ASN A 101 2.94 -17.95 8.54
C ASN A 101 2.09 -16.71 8.17
N GLN A 102 2.48 -15.48 8.53
CA GLN A 102 1.71 -14.28 8.13
C GLN A 102 1.58 -14.16 6.61
N ALA A 103 2.68 -14.36 5.87
CA ALA A 103 2.64 -14.35 4.41
C ALA A 103 1.67 -15.41 3.86
N TYR A 104 1.63 -16.59 4.47
CA TYR A 104 0.67 -17.64 4.11
C TYR A 104 -0.77 -17.23 4.43
N ARG A 105 -1.06 -16.73 5.64
CA ARG A 105 -2.42 -16.31 6.04
C ARG A 105 -2.98 -15.24 5.10
N VAL A 106 -2.14 -14.27 4.76
CA VAL A 106 -2.51 -13.16 3.87
C VAL A 106 -2.75 -13.67 2.45
N ARG A 107 -1.85 -14.49 1.89
CA ARG A 107 -2.04 -15.13 0.57
C ARG A 107 -3.28 -16.02 0.53
N SER A 108 -3.50 -16.83 1.56
CA SER A 108 -4.68 -17.70 1.68
C SER A 108 -5.96 -16.90 1.68
N ARG A 109 -6.00 -15.77 2.38
CA ARG A 109 -7.17 -14.87 2.38
C ARG A 109 -7.36 -14.20 1.02
N PHE A 110 -6.28 -13.91 0.29
CA PHE A 110 -6.38 -13.35 -1.06
C PHE A 110 -6.85 -14.35 -2.12
N LEU A 111 -6.61 -15.64 -1.91
CA LEU A 111 -7.07 -16.72 -2.81
C LEU A 111 -8.54 -17.11 -2.59
N ALA A 112 -9.16 -16.68 -1.48
CA ALA A 112 -10.51 -17.09 -1.09
C ALA A 112 -11.66 -16.39 -1.84
N PRO A 113 -11.60 -15.09 -2.20
CA PRO A 113 -12.72 -14.38 -2.80
C PRO A 113 -13.16 -15.02 -4.10
N ARG A 114 -14.47 -15.09 -4.29
CA ARG A 114 -15.15 -15.52 -5.51
C ARG A 114 -16.31 -14.56 -5.72
N GLN A 115 -16.54 -14.14 -6.96
CA GLN A 115 -17.66 -13.27 -7.30
C GLN A 115 -19.00 -13.91 -6.89
N GLY A 116 -19.15 -15.22 -7.13
CA GLY A 116 -20.36 -15.96 -6.74
C GLY A 116 -21.63 -15.28 -7.25
N LYS A 117 -22.53 -14.93 -6.32
CA LYS A 117 -23.78 -14.22 -6.60
C LYS A 117 -23.68 -12.70 -6.43
N ASN A 118 -22.56 -12.19 -5.94
CA ASN A 118 -22.37 -10.78 -5.67
C ASN A 118 -22.23 -9.97 -6.98
N GLU A 119 -22.43 -8.66 -6.89
CA GLU A 119 -22.09 -7.78 -8.01
C GLU A 119 -20.58 -7.83 -8.29
N LEU A 120 -20.21 -7.63 -9.55
CA LEU A 120 -18.80 -7.61 -9.96
C LEU A 120 -18.03 -6.50 -9.24
N SER A 121 -18.66 -5.35 -9.02
CA SER A 121 -18.10 -4.21 -8.27
C SER A 121 -17.70 -4.59 -6.84
N ASP A 122 -18.57 -5.29 -6.11
CA ASP A 122 -18.31 -5.71 -4.73
C ASP A 122 -17.12 -6.66 -4.65
N TYR A 123 -17.08 -7.66 -5.55
CA TYR A 123 -15.97 -8.60 -5.65
C TYR A 123 -14.64 -7.91 -6.00
N VAL A 124 -14.66 -6.98 -6.96
CA VAL A 124 -13.48 -6.18 -7.32
C VAL A 124 -13.00 -5.36 -6.14
N GLN A 125 -13.91 -4.74 -5.38
CA GLN A 125 -13.55 -3.92 -4.23
C GLN A 125 -12.96 -4.74 -3.09
N GLU A 126 -13.49 -5.95 -2.85
CA GLU A 126 -12.92 -6.89 -1.90
C GLU A 126 -11.49 -7.27 -2.28
N LEU A 127 -11.25 -7.64 -3.55
CA LEU A 127 -9.91 -7.96 -4.04
C LEU A 127 -8.95 -6.78 -3.91
N ARG A 128 -9.35 -5.56 -4.28
CA ARG A 128 -8.51 -4.36 -4.12
C ARG A 128 -8.10 -4.13 -2.67
N THR A 129 -9.03 -4.35 -1.75
CA THR A 129 -8.78 -4.19 -0.31
C THR A 129 -7.78 -5.22 0.19
N LEU A 130 -7.89 -6.48 -0.27
CA LEU A 130 -6.93 -7.52 0.06
C LEU A 130 -5.56 -7.25 -0.58
N MET A 131 -5.49 -6.82 -1.84
CA MET A 131 -4.24 -6.42 -2.51
C MET A 131 -3.53 -5.30 -1.74
N ALA A 132 -4.28 -4.29 -1.27
CA ALA A 132 -3.72 -3.23 -0.44
C ALA A 132 -3.14 -3.78 0.88
N ALA A 133 -3.81 -4.74 1.51
CA ALA A 133 -3.28 -5.43 2.70
C ALA A 133 -2.03 -6.29 2.39
N MET A 134 -1.84 -6.67 1.13
CA MET A 134 -0.69 -7.45 0.65
C MET A 134 0.46 -6.61 0.10
N GLN A 135 0.40 -5.27 0.15
CA GLN A 135 1.38 -4.41 -0.52
C GLN A 135 2.86 -4.73 -0.18
N PHE A 136 3.10 -5.38 0.97
CA PHE A 136 4.42 -5.76 1.46
C PHE A 136 4.91 -7.15 1.00
N TYR A 137 4.07 -7.93 0.32
CA TYR A 137 4.37 -9.30 -0.12
C TYR A 137 4.53 -9.44 -1.64
N SER A 138 4.57 -8.31 -2.37
CA SER A 138 4.77 -8.14 -3.81
C SER A 138 4.43 -9.39 -4.65
N LEU A 139 3.20 -9.46 -5.15
CA LEU A 139 2.84 -10.46 -6.14
C LEU A 139 2.99 -9.88 -7.54
N LEU A 140 3.34 -10.74 -8.50
CA LEU A 140 3.35 -10.38 -9.92
C LEU A 140 1.94 -10.01 -10.38
N GLU A 141 1.82 -9.02 -11.26
CA GLU A 141 0.53 -8.64 -11.86
C GLU A 141 -0.18 -9.82 -12.52
N THR A 142 0.58 -10.75 -13.11
CA THR A 142 0.03 -11.98 -13.70
C THR A 142 -0.71 -12.85 -12.67
N VAL A 143 -0.24 -12.86 -11.42
CA VAL A 143 -0.90 -13.58 -10.32
C VAL A 143 -2.19 -12.85 -9.91
N HIS A 144 -2.18 -11.51 -9.85
CA HIS A 144 -3.39 -10.72 -9.60
C HIS A 144 -4.47 -10.97 -10.67
N VAL A 145 -4.09 -10.95 -11.95
CA VAL A 145 -5.01 -11.23 -13.07
C VAL A 145 -5.55 -12.64 -12.99
N THR A 146 -4.69 -13.64 -12.73
CA THR A 146 -5.11 -15.05 -12.63
C THR A 146 -6.14 -15.23 -11.52
N ILE A 147 -5.88 -14.68 -10.33
CA ILE A 147 -6.80 -14.79 -9.19
C ILE A 147 -8.13 -14.10 -9.50
N PHE A 148 -8.08 -12.91 -10.10
CA PHE A 148 -9.28 -12.20 -10.53
C PHE A 148 -10.13 -13.04 -11.46
N VAL A 149 -9.54 -13.56 -12.55
CA VAL A 149 -10.23 -14.38 -13.57
C VAL A 149 -10.76 -15.68 -12.98
N GLU A 150 -9.98 -16.35 -12.15
CA GLU A 150 -10.40 -17.60 -11.50
C GLU A 150 -11.56 -17.40 -10.53
N GLY A 151 -11.62 -16.25 -9.86
CA GLY A 151 -12.73 -15.92 -8.99
C GLY A 151 -13.94 -15.28 -9.66
N LEU A 152 -13.86 -14.88 -10.94
CA LEU A 152 -15.04 -14.45 -11.70
C LEU A 152 -16.02 -15.62 -11.86
N ARG A 153 -17.31 -15.31 -11.75
CA ARG A 153 -18.37 -16.27 -12.06
C ARG A 153 -18.35 -16.60 -13.55
N THR A 154 -18.80 -17.78 -13.92
CA THR A 154 -18.94 -18.16 -15.32
C THR A 154 -19.93 -17.22 -16.00
N GLY A 155 -19.52 -16.61 -17.12
CA GLY A 155 -20.33 -15.64 -17.85
C GLY A 155 -19.49 -14.77 -18.77
N ILE A 156 -20.14 -13.77 -19.38
CA ILE A 156 -19.52 -12.92 -20.40
C ILE A 156 -18.25 -12.21 -19.89
N ALA A 157 -18.25 -11.73 -18.65
CA ALA A 157 -17.11 -11.04 -18.06
C ALA A 157 -15.87 -11.94 -18.01
N ARG A 158 -16.01 -13.19 -17.53
CA ARG A 158 -14.91 -14.15 -17.49
C ARG A 158 -14.41 -14.50 -18.89
N THR A 159 -15.33 -14.73 -19.83
CA THR A 159 -15.00 -15.04 -21.23
C THR A 159 -14.23 -13.91 -21.90
N GLU A 160 -14.68 -12.67 -21.74
CA GLU A 160 -14.07 -11.50 -22.36
C GLU A 160 -12.68 -11.22 -21.80
N VAL A 161 -12.51 -11.30 -20.48
CA VAL A 161 -11.19 -11.13 -19.86
C VAL A 161 -10.23 -12.23 -20.31
N PHE A 162 -10.70 -13.50 -20.35
CA PHE A 162 -9.89 -14.61 -20.81
C PHE A 162 -9.48 -14.44 -22.29
N ARG A 163 -10.38 -13.96 -23.16
CA ARG A 163 -10.07 -13.72 -24.57
C ARG A 163 -8.96 -12.68 -24.74
N VAL A 164 -9.04 -11.57 -24.02
CA VAL A 164 -8.15 -10.41 -24.20
C VAL A 164 -6.77 -10.61 -23.57
N HIS A 165 -6.63 -11.50 -22.59
CA HIS A 165 -5.35 -11.76 -21.88
C HIS A 165 -4.67 -10.47 -21.37
N PRO A 166 -5.35 -9.67 -20.51
CA PRO A 166 -4.79 -8.43 -20.00
C PRO A 166 -3.55 -8.68 -19.13
N SER A 167 -2.56 -7.78 -19.24
CA SER A 167 -1.31 -7.87 -18.48
C SER A 167 -1.38 -7.28 -17.06
N THR A 168 -2.48 -6.61 -16.70
CA THR A 168 -2.65 -5.98 -15.39
C THR A 168 -4.03 -6.21 -14.82
N PHE A 169 -4.13 -6.22 -13.49
CA PHE A 169 -5.38 -6.38 -12.75
C PHE A 169 -6.41 -5.32 -13.15
N GLU A 170 -6.01 -4.04 -13.18
CA GLU A 170 -6.94 -2.94 -13.51
C GLU A 170 -7.46 -3.00 -14.96
N LYS A 171 -6.65 -3.46 -15.92
CA LYS A 171 -7.14 -3.72 -17.28
C LYS A 171 -8.17 -4.85 -17.30
N ALA A 172 -7.90 -5.93 -16.57
CA ALA A 172 -8.83 -7.05 -16.46
C ALA A 172 -10.18 -6.61 -15.86
N VAL A 173 -10.14 -5.79 -14.81
CA VAL A 173 -11.34 -5.20 -14.19
C VAL A 173 -12.12 -4.36 -15.20
N GLY A 174 -11.46 -3.47 -15.95
CA GLY A 174 -12.12 -2.64 -16.95
C GLY A 174 -12.84 -3.45 -18.03
N ILE A 175 -12.21 -4.53 -18.52
CA ILE A 175 -12.81 -5.45 -19.50
C ILE A 175 -14.04 -6.14 -18.92
N ALA A 176 -13.93 -6.69 -17.69
CA ALA A 176 -15.02 -7.39 -17.04
C ALA A 176 -16.25 -6.49 -16.82
N LEU A 177 -16.03 -5.27 -16.31
CA LEU A 177 -17.10 -4.30 -16.06
C LEU A 177 -17.79 -3.85 -17.35
N SER A 178 -17.01 -3.61 -18.42
CA SER A 178 -17.54 -3.22 -19.72
C SER A 178 -18.42 -4.32 -20.33
N ALA A 179 -17.99 -5.59 -20.19
CA ALA A 179 -18.73 -6.73 -20.68
C ALA A 179 -20.08 -6.93 -19.95
N GLU A 180 -20.11 -6.79 -18.61
CA GLU A 180 -21.38 -6.87 -17.87
C GLU A 180 -22.32 -5.70 -18.20
N HIS A 181 -21.78 -4.49 -18.35
CA HIS A 181 -22.57 -3.31 -18.70
C HIS A 181 -23.25 -3.49 -20.06
N TYR A 182 -22.51 -3.93 -21.08
CA TYR A 182 -23.07 -4.18 -22.42
C TYR A 182 -24.24 -5.17 -22.39
N VAL A 183 -24.12 -6.28 -21.64
CA VAL A 183 -25.19 -7.27 -21.51
C VAL A 183 -26.39 -6.72 -20.74
N LYS A 184 -26.16 -5.94 -19.68
CA LYS A 184 -27.26 -5.28 -18.94
C LYS A 184 -28.02 -4.30 -19.85
N SER A 185 -27.30 -3.49 -20.63
CA SER A 185 -27.91 -2.55 -21.59
C SER A 185 -28.68 -3.25 -22.72
N ALA A 186 -28.17 -4.37 -23.25
CA ALA A 186 -28.83 -5.13 -24.32
C ALA A 186 -30.10 -5.89 -23.87
N ARG A 187 -30.34 -6.03 -22.56
CA ARG A 187 -31.55 -6.65 -21.98
C ARG A 187 -32.64 -5.63 -21.65
N LEU A 188 -32.31 -4.35 -21.63
CA LEU A 188 -33.20 -3.25 -21.24
C LEU A 188 -33.72 -2.44 -22.44
N GLY A 189 -33.21 -2.72 -23.65
CA GLY A 189 -33.71 -2.18 -24.92
C GLY A 189 -34.48 -3.25 -25.69
#